data_AF-A0A0P7BLT7-F1
#
_entry.id   AF-A0A0P7BLT7-F1
#
_cell.length_a   1.000
_cell.length_b   1.000
_cell.length_c   1.000
_cell.angle_alpha   90.00
_cell.angle_beta   90.00
_cell.angle_gamma   90.00
#
_symmetry.space_group_name_H-M   'P 1'
#
loop_
_entity.id
_entity.type
_entity.pdbx_description
1 polymer ?
#
loop_
_entity_poly.entity_id
_entity_poly.type
_entity_poly.pdbx_seq_one_letter_code
_entity_poly.pdbx_strand_id
1 'polypeptide(L)'
;MTVSEPKNKSTGDVVDTPPDSTEGHAKPTTTVADNHEPVSATAPVDEPTPLLFPAQHWTQLPELETDEDDDSALGENDSSTASLSSSILHYRTINGRSYHSDQGNAQYWVTNDDQSNEALDINHHVVTLLFDGKLHKAPLTKDVQRVVDIGTGTVGSIVDWPALFRQAYKCLKPGGYIESYEGSPVISSDDGSVQNTSAMSQWGEIFFEGGRKLGRSFSVLEDDVQKKGMEAAGFVDVSERNFKVPIGGWSQDSTLKEAGQYFQAAILQDIEGTLTFIANLLGWSKEEIDVFGAHYRREIRSKSIHAYFRQRVVWARKPLTS
;
A
#
# COMPACT_ATOMS: atom_id res chain seq x y z
N MET A 1 -28.74 30.23 -26.31
CA MET A 1 -29.57 29.07 -25.94
C MET A 1 -29.30 28.78 -24.49
N THR A 2 -30.24 29.15 -23.64
CA THR A 2 -30.26 28.93 -22.19
C THR A 2 -30.69 27.50 -21.91
N VAL A 3 -29.93 26.76 -21.10
CA VAL A 3 -30.32 25.42 -20.63
C VAL A 3 -30.61 25.51 -19.14
N SER A 4 -31.86 25.20 -18.81
CA SER A 4 -32.46 25.24 -17.49
C SER A 4 -32.19 23.94 -16.70
N GLU A 5 -31.98 24.06 -15.39
CA GLU A 5 -31.94 22.95 -14.43
C GLU A 5 -33.32 22.30 -14.23
N PRO A 6 -33.41 20.98 -13.96
CA PRO A 6 -34.63 20.36 -13.50
C PRO A 6 -34.75 20.30 -11.97
N LYS A 7 -35.99 20.54 -11.52
CA LYS A 7 -36.46 20.65 -10.14
C LYS A 7 -36.51 19.31 -9.39
N ASN A 8 -36.27 19.46 -8.09
CA ASN A 8 -36.50 18.55 -6.97
C ASN A 8 -37.94 17.97 -6.92
N LYS A 9 -38.08 16.69 -6.53
CA LYS A 9 -39.37 16.07 -6.15
C LYS A 9 -39.26 15.50 -4.74
N SER A 10 -40.14 16.01 -3.88
CA SER A 10 -40.40 15.63 -2.50
C SER A 10 -41.29 14.39 -2.41
N THR A 11 -40.93 13.48 -1.50
CA THR A 11 -41.77 12.45 -0.86
C THR A 11 -41.13 12.28 0.53
N GLY A 12 -41.74 12.50 1.69
CA GLY A 12 -43.10 12.21 2.11
C GLY A 12 -42.97 11.28 3.33
N ASP A 13 -42.84 11.87 4.52
CA ASP A 13 -42.63 11.20 5.81
C ASP A 13 -43.80 10.29 6.19
N VAL A 14 -43.51 9.10 6.72
CA VAL A 14 -44.47 8.26 7.45
C VAL A 14 -43.90 8.00 8.85
N VAL A 15 -44.61 8.56 9.83
CA VAL A 15 -44.40 8.37 11.27
C VAL A 15 -45.18 7.13 11.69
N ASP A 16 -44.52 6.18 12.35
CA ASP A 16 -45.17 5.03 12.97
C ASP A 16 -44.99 5.08 14.49
N THR A 17 -46.12 5.06 15.20
CA THR A 17 -46.22 5.10 16.67
C THR A 17 -46.62 3.72 17.21
N PRO A 18 -46.04 3.25 18.33
CA PRO A 18 -46.35 1.94 18.89
C PRO A 18 -47.49 2.01 19.92
N PRO A 19 -48.17 0.88 20.21
CA PRO A 19 -48.92 0.76 21.45
C PRO A 19 -48.23 -0.13 22.49
N ASP A 20 -48.59 0.20 23.73
CA ASP A 20 -48.03 -0.18 25.01
C ASP A 20 -48.72 -1.43 25.62
N SER A 21 -47.97 -2.04 26.53
CA SER A 21 -48.17 -3.05 27.59
C SER A 21 -49.55 -3.70 27.89
N THR A 22 -49.48 -4.96 28.37
CA THR A 22 -49.99 -5.36 29.70
C THR A 22 -49.53 -6.77 30.12
N GLU A 23 -49.23 -6.91 31.41
CA GLU A 23 -48.76 -8.12 32.12
C GLU A 23 -49.88 -9.13 32.44
N GLY A 24 -49.51 -10.40 32.71
CA GLY A 24 -50.41 -11.42 33.27
C GLY A 24 -49.70 -12.70 33.75
N HIS A 25 -49.82 -13.01 35.04
CA HIS A 25 -49.11 -14.02 35.84
C HIS A 25 -49.48 -15.53 35.61
N ALA A 26 -48.44 -16.39 35.59
CA ALA A 26 -48.18 -17.67 36.32
C ALA A 26 -49.05 -18.97 36.27
N LYS A 27 -48.42 -20.05 35.72
CA LYS A 27 -48.17 -21.46 36.18
C LYS A 27 -49.32 -22.47 36.48
N PRO A 28 -49.07 -23.81 36.61
CA PRO A 28 -47.97 -24.70 36.14
C PRO A 28 -48.43 -26.09 35.60
N THR A 29 -47.61 -26.84 34.84
CA THR A 29 -47.74 -28.32 34.78
C THR A 29 -46.41 -29.03 34.48
N THR A 30 -45.96 -29.76 35.50
CA THR A 30 -45.28 -31.08 35.56
C THR A 30 -44.02 -31.39 34.73
N THR A 31 -42.97 -31.61 35.53
CA THR A 31 -41.69 -32.32 35.33
C THR A 31 -41.77 -33.68 34.64
N VAL A 32 -40.84 -33.94 33.73
CA VAL A 32 -40.16 -35.25 33.59
C VAL A 32 -38.66 -34.96 33.61
N ALA A 33 -37.97 -35.59 34.56
CA ALA A 33 -36.52 -35.49 34.72
C ALA A 33 -35.83 -36.38 33.67
N ASP A 34 -34.88 -35.80 32.94
CA ASP A 34 -33.92 -36.58 32.17
C ASP A 34 -32.51 -36.17 32.62
N ASN A 35 -31.79 -37.15 33.17
CA ASN A 35 -30.41 -37.03 33.61
C ASN A 35 -29.52 -37.01 32.37
N HIS A 36 -29.02 -35.84 31.97
CA HIS A 36 -27.83 -35.72 31.12
C HIS A 36 -26.79 -34.87 31.85
N GLU A 37 -25.63 -35.49 32.09
CA GLU A 37 -24.41 -34.81 32.52
C GLU A 37 -24.10 -33.64 31.57
N PRO A 38 -23.62 -32.48 32.07
CA PRO A 38 -23.20 -31.42 31.17
C PRO A 38 -21.87 -31.84 30.53
N VAL A 39 -21.93 -32.30 29.28
CA VAL A 39 -20.76 -32.30 28.41
C VAL A 39 -20.42 -30.82 28.20
N SER A 40 -19.43 -30.34 28.94
CA SER A 40 -18.83 -29.03 28.73
C SER A 40 -18.06 -29.04 27.41
N ALA A 41 -18.78 -28.98 26.30
CA ALA A 41 -18.24 -28.57 25.02
C ALA A 41 -18.06 -27.05 25.07
N THR A 42 -16.98 -26.59 25.71
CA THR A 42 -16.43 -25.29 25.39
C THR A 42 -15.99 -25.37 23.94
N ALA A 43 -16.80 -24.84 23.02
CA ALA A 43 -16.33 -24.44 21.72
C ALA A 43 -15.05 -23.61 21.93
N PRO A 44 -13.98 -23.80 21.14
CA PRO A 44 -12.84 -22.92 21.23
C PRO A 44 -13.37 -21.50 21.04
N VAL A 45 -13.10 -20.64 22.02
CA VAL A 45 -13.26 -19.20 21.83
C VAL A 45 -12.34 -18.89 20.65
N ASP A 46 -12.89 -18.43 19.53
CA ASP A 46 -12.09 -18.01 18.37
C ASP A 46 -11.01 -17.07 18.90
N GLU A 47 -9.76 -17.53 18.93
CA GLU A 47 -8.65 -16.63 19.21
C GLU A 47 -8.69 -15.56 18.13
N PRO A 48 -8.60 -14.27 18.50
CA PRO A 48 -8.60 -13.21 17.50
C PRO A 48 -7.46 -13.48 16.53
N THR A 49 -7.81 -13.63 15.25
CA THR A 49 -6.83 -13.86 14.19
C THR A 49 -5.75 -12.76 14.28
N PRO A 50 -4.47 -13.14 14.45
CA PRO A 50 -3.41 -12.14 14.58
C PRO A 50 -3.33 -11.29 13.31
N LEU A 51 -3.06 -9.99 13.47
CA LEU A 51 -2.94 -9.06 12.33
C LEU A 51 -1.82 -9.51 11.38
N LEU A 52 -0.66 -9.89 11.92
CA LEU A 52 0.46 -10.46 11.19
C LEU A 52 0.71 -11.91 11.61
N PHE A 53 0.76 -12.82 10.64
CA PHE A 53 1.11 -14.21 10.87
C PHE A 53 2.62 -14.38 11.07
N PRO A 54 3.05 -15.27 11.99
CA PRO A 54 4.46 -15.58 12.16
C PRO A 54 5.01 -16.24 10.89
N ALA A 55 6.31 -16.08 10.65
CA ALA A 55 6.99 -16.63 9.47
C ALA A 55 6.75 -18.14 9.28
N GLN A 56 6.70 -18.88 10.40
CA GLN A 56 6.48 -20.33 10.41
C GLN A 56 5.08 -20.74 9.94
N HIS A 57 4.10 -19.82 9.91
CA HIS A 57 2.80 -20.09 9.33
C HIS A 57 2.95 -20.53 7.86
N TRP A 58 3.76 -19.80 7.10
CA TRP A 58 3.92 -20.01 5.65
C TRP A 58 4.67 -21.30 5.33
N THR A 59 5.64 -21.68 6.15
CA THR A 59 6.41 -22.93 5.97
C THR A 59 5.63 -24.18 6.35
N GLN A 60 4.49 -24.04 7.02
CA GLN A 60 3.62 -25.14 7.44
C GLN A 60 2.41 -25.35 6.51
N LEU A 61 2.18 -24.44 5.56
CA LEU A 61 1.13 -24.62 4.56
C LEU A 61 1.48 -25.81 3.64
N PRO A 62 0.48 -26.53 3.11
CA PRO A 62 0.72 -27.60 2.14
C PRO A 62 1.58 -27.11 0.96
N GLU A 63 2.50 -27.95 0.49
CA GLU A 63 3.37 -27.64 -0.65
C GLU A 63 2.56 -27.11 -1.83
N LEU A 64 3.08 -26.05 -2.45
CA LEU A 64 2.47 -25.37 -3.58
C LEU A 64 2.52 -26.28 -4.82
N GLU A 65 1.38 -26.58 -5.44
CA GLU A 65 1.38 -27.11 -6.81
C GLU A 65 1.97 -26.04 -7.73
N THR A 66 3.07 -26.37 -8.42
CA THR A 66 3.77 -25.47 -9.33
C THR A 66 3.15 -25.55 -10.72
N ASP A 67 2.51 -24.47 -11.19
CA ASP A 67 2.28 -24.27 -12.61
C ASP A 67 3.61 -23.85 -13.24
N GLU A 68 4.28 -24.78 -13.94
CA GLU A 68 5.51 -24.53 -14.70
C GLU A 68 5.22 -23.57 -15.87
N ASP A 69 5.60 -22.30 -15.71
CA ASP A 69 5.95 -21.39 -16.82
C ASP A 69 7.12 -20.53 -16.32
N ASP A 70 8.32 -21.05 -16.53
CA ASP A 70 9.61 -20.38 -16.36
C ASP A 70 10.03 -19.84 -17.73
N ASP A 71 9.86 -18.53 -17.95
CA ASP A 71 10.33 -17.88 -19.19
C ASP A 71 11.59 -17.08 -18.86
N SER A 72 12.74 -17.70 -19.09
CA SER A 72 14.06 -17.12 -18.94
C SER A 72 14.52 -16.50 -20.27
N ALA A 73 14.57 -15.16 -20.32
CA ALA A 73 15.31 -14.44 -21.36
C ALA A 73 15.91 -13.14 -20.81
N LEU A 74 17.17 -13.19 -20.37
CA LEU A 74 18.01 -12.01 -20.17
C LEU A 74 19.15 -12.04 -21.19
N GLY A 75 19.11 -11.11 -22.13
CA GLY A 75 20.26 -10.72 -22.93
C GLY A 75 20.94 -9.52 -22.27
N GLU A 76 22.22 -9.64 -21.97
CA GLU A 76 23.06 -8.57 -21.42
C GLU A 76 23.27 -7.46 -22.46
N ASN A 77 23.04 -6.20 -22.07
CA ASN A 77 23.50 -5.02 -22.81
C ASN A 77 24.30 -4.11 -21.88
N ASP A 78 25.61 -4.02 -22.15
CA ASP A 78 26.55 -3.11 -21.51
C ASP A 78 26.19 -1.65 -21.87
N SER A 79 25.82 -0.85 -20.86
CA SER A 79 25.59 0.59 -21.00
C SER A 79 26.59 1.37 -20.15
N SER A 80 27.22 2.38 -20.74
CA SER A 80 28.31 3.16 -20.14
C SER A 80 27.88 4.60 -19.88
N THR A 81 28.14 5.13 -18.67
CA THR A 81 28.29 6.58 -18.45
C THR A 81 29.14 6.91 -17.21
N ALA A 82 29.96 7.97 -17.37
CA ALA A 82 30.71 8.81 -16.42
C ALA A 82 31.08 8.31 -15.01
N SER A 83 32.38 8.36 -14.67
CA SER A 83 32.95 7.98 -13.37
C SER A 83 32.42 8.83 -12.20
N LEU A 84 31.56 8.23 -11.37
CA LEU A 84 31.31 8.66 -10.00
C LEU A 84 32.60 8.50 -9.17
N SER A 85 32.80 9.33 -8.15
CA SER A 85 33.88 9.11 -7.18
C SER A 85 33.70 7.74 -6.52
N SER A 86 34.76 6.94 -6.41
CA SER A 86 34.69 5.55 -5.92
C SER A 86 34.01 5.39 -4.55
N SER A 87 33.99 6.44 -3.72
CA SER A 87 33.28 6.48 -2.43
C SER A 87 31.75 6.34 -2.57
N ILE A 88 31.13 6.79 -3.66
CA ILE A 88 29.68 6.74 -3.90
C ILE A 88 29.21 5.31 -4.18
N LEU A 89 30.10 4.44 -4.67
CA LEU A 89 29.80 3.05 -5.05
C LEU A 89 30.05 2.03 -3.91
N HIS A 90 30.32 2.50 -2.70
CA HIS A 90 30.49 1.59 -1.54
C HIS A 90 29.14 1.11 -1.03
N TYR A 91 28.42 0.32 -1.84
CA TYR A 91 27.13 -0.26 -1.47
C TYR A 91 27.28 -1.27 -0.34
N ARG A 92 26.24 -1.41 0.47
CA ARG A 92 26.11 -2.53 1.41
C ARG A 92 25.44 -3.69 0.68
N THR A 93 25.84 -4.91 1.01
CA THR A 93 25.26 -6.13 0.43
C THR A 93 24.57 -6.93 1.54
N ILE A 94 23.30 -7.29 1.32
CA ILE A 94 22.53 -8.16 2.22
C ILE A 94 21.93 -9.27 1.36
N ASN A 95 22.23 -10.53 1.68
CA ASN A 95 21.79 -11.71 0.91
C ASN A 95 22.11 -11.63 -0.59
N GLY A 96 23.26 -11.04 -0.96
CA GLY A 96 23.69 -10.89 -2.36
C GLY A 96 23.05 -9.72 -3.11
N ARG A 97 22.08 -9.02 -2.52
CA ARG A 97 21.46 -7.82 -3.10
C ARG A 97 22.16 -6.55 -2.62
N SER A 98 22.25 -5.53 -3.48
CA SER A 98 22.90 -4.26 -3.13
C SER A 98 21.90 -3.24 -2.62
N TYR A 99 22.34 -2.42 -1.66
CA TYR A 99 21.56 -1.34 -1.08
C TYR A 99 22.44 -0.08 -0.94
N HIS A 100 21.80 1.06 -0.65
CA HIS A 100 22.52 2.30 -0.38
C HIS A 100 23.60 2.13 0.69
N SER A 101 24.73 2.80 0.51
CA SER A 101 25.86 2.74 1.45
C SER A 101 25.46 3.21 2.85
N ASP A 102 26.08 2.66 3.89
CA ASP A 102 25.96 3.18 5.26
C ASP A 102 26.81 4.46 5.48
N GLN A 103 27.21 5.18 4.41
CA GLN A 103 27.85 6.48 4.58
C GLN A 103 26.83 7.50 5.09
N GLY A 104 26.92 7.81 6.39
CA GLY A 104 25.92 8.57 7.14
C GLY A 104 24.97 7.66 7.91
N ASN A 105 23.91 8.21 8.52
CA ASN A 105 22.91 7.42 9.25
C ASN A 105 21.81 6.86 8.30
N ALA A 106 22.15 6.57 7.04
CA ALA A 106 21.21 6.25 5.98
C ALA A 106 20.81 4.76 5.98
N GLN A 107 19.79 4.41 6.77
CA GLN A 107 19.17 3.06 6.78
C GLN A 107 18.12 2.92 5.66
N TYR A 108 18.53 3.01 4.40
CA TYR A 108 17.59 2.91 3.25
C TYR A 108 17.26 1.45 2.94
N TRP A 109 15.97 1.10 2.93
CA TRP A 109 15.52 -0.29 2.99
C TRP A 109 15.38 -0.98 1.62
N VAL A 110 15.28 -0.23 0.52
CA VAL A 110 15.11 -0.80 -0.82
C VAL A 110 16.46 -1.14 -1.43
N THR A 111 16.49 -2.24 -2.17
CA THR A 111 17.60 -2.63 -3.05
C THR A 111 17.80 -1.63 -4.19
N ASN A 112 19.02 -1.59 -4.76
CA ASN A 112 19.39 -0.64 -5.83
C ASN A 112 20.17 -1.29 -6.99
N ASP A 113 20.16 -2.61 -7.06
CA ASP A 113 20.70 -3.39 -8.18
C ASP A 113 19.79 -3.30 -9.42
N ASP A 114 20.29 -3.78 -10.56
CA ASP A 114 19.62 -3.67 -11.87
C ASP A 114 18.22 -4.28 -11.87
N GLN A 115 18.01 -5.39 -11.16
CA GLN A 115 16.70 -6.01 -11.02
C GLN A 115 15.69 -5.08 -10.34
N SER A 116 16.12 -4.38 -9.29
CA SER A 116 15.29 -3.39 -8.57
C SER A 116 15.02 -2.16 -9.42
N ASN A 117 16.03 -1.69 -10.15
CA ASN A 117 15.93 -0.50 -10.99
C ASN A 117 14.96 -0.74 -12.16
N GLU A 118 15.01 -1.91 -12.80
CA GLU A 118 14.04 -2.29 -13.84
C GLU A 118 12.60 -2.34 -13.28
N ALA A 119 12.41 -2.93 -12.10
CA ALA A 119 11.10 -2.92 -11.44
C ALA A 119 10.61 -1.49 -11.14
N LEU A 120 11.51 -0.58 -10.79
CA LEU A 120 11.18 0.83 -10.55
C LEU A 120 10.79 1.56 -11.85
N ASP A 121 11.47 1.27 -12.96
CA ASP A 121 11.15 1.84 -14.27
C ASP A 121 9.76 1.40 -14.77
N ILE A 122 9.42 0.12 -14.58
CA ILE A 122 8.07 -0.37 -14.87
C ILE A 122 7.03 0.32 -13.97
N ASN A 123 7.31 0.45 -12.67
CA ASN A 123 6.44 1.16 -11.74
C ASN A 123 6.27 2.64 -12.12
N HIS A 124 7.31 3.32 -12.60
CA HIS A 124 7.21 4.69 -13.11
C HIS A 124 6.23 4.79 -14.28
N HIS A 125 6.25 3.79 -15.18
CA HIS A 125 5.27 3.71 -16.27
C HIS A 125 3.84 3.53 -15.74
N VAL A 126 3.62 2.65 -14.75
CA VAL A 126 2.32 2.47 -14.07
C VAL A 126 1.80 3.82 -13.53
N VAL A 127 2.62 4.55 -12.79
CA VAL A 127 2.24 5.86 -12.25
C VAL A 127 1.92 6.85 -13.37
N THR A 128 2.69 6.85 -14.46
CA THR A 128 2.42 7.71 -15.62
C THR A 128 1.06 7.42 -16.26
N LEU A 129 0.69 6.15 -16.40
CA LEU A 129 -0.63 5.73 -16.91
C LEU A 129 -1.76 6.22 -16.00
N LEU A 130 -1.63 6.01 -14.68
CA LEU A 130 -2.62 6.46 -13.69
C LEU A 130 -2.82 7.98 -13.73
N PHE A 131 -1.83 8.74 -14.22
CA PHE A 131 -1.85 10.18 -14.23
C PHE A 131 -2.25 10.79 -15.58
N ASP A 132 -2.71 9.98 -16.53
CA ASP A 132 -3.07 10.38 -17.89
C ASP A 132 -1.88 11.02 -18.63
N GLY A 133 -0.67 10.49 -18.41
CA GLY A 133 0.57 11.02 -18.97
C GLY A 133 1.01 12.37 -18.39
N LYS A 134 0.37 12.85 -17.32
CA LYS A 134 0.76 14.09 -16.62
C LYS A 134 1.80 13.81 -15.55
N LEU A 135 2.75 14.72 -15.40
CA LEU A 135 3.80 14.64 -14.37
C LEU A 135 3.39 15.27 -13.03
N HIS A 136 2.26 15.99 -13.00
CA HIS A 136 1.74 16.62 -11.80
C HIS A 136 0.22 16.77 -11.85
N LYS A 137 -0.44 16.79 -10.68
CA LYS A 137 -1.86 17.15 -10.52
C LYS A 137 -2.04 18.57 -9.99
N ALA A 138 -1.04 19.12 -9.30
CA ALA A 138 -1.00 20.53 -8.93
C ALA A 138 -1.25 21.44 -10.15
N PRO A 139 -2.08 22.50 -10.05
CA PRO A 139 -2.39 23.39 -11.16
C PRO A 139 -1.25 24.40 -11.38
N LEU A 140 -0.13 23.91 -11.88
CA LEU A 140 1.05 24.72 -12.19
C LEU A 140 0.85 25.57 -13.45
N THR A 141 1.47 26.74 -13.49
CA THR A 141 1.56 27.55 -14.71
C THR A 141 2.60 26.94 -15.67
N LYS A 142 2.55 27.29 -16.96
CA LYS A 142 3.54 26.79 -17.94
C LYS A 142 4.97 27.28 -17.71
N ASP A 143 5.14 28.30 -16.87
CA ASP A 143 6.41 28.97 -16.64
C ASP A 143 6.97 28.65 -15.24
N VAL A 144 7.12 27.35 -14.94
CA VAL A 144 7.70 26.90 -13.67
C VAL A 144 9.21 27.17 -13.69
N GLN A 145 9.65 28.12 -12.87
CA GLN A 145 11.04 28.58 -12.86
C GLN A 145 11.97 27.72 -11.98
N ARG A 146 11.43 27.09 -10.93
CA ARG A 146 12.21 26.31 -9.95
C ARG A 146 11.39 25.14 -9.44
N VAL A 147 11.96 23.95 -9.56
CA VAL A 147 11.42 22.70 -9.04
C VAL A 147 12.50 22.06 -8.18
N VAL A 148 12.09 21.49 -7.06
CA VAL A 148 12.93 20.57 -6.28
C VAL A 148 12.15 19.28 -6.19
N ASP A 149 12.72 18.22 -6.73
CA ASP A 149 12.22 16.87 -6.53
C ASP A 149 12.97 16.23 -5.36
N ILE A 150 12.23 15.77 -4.37
CA ILE A 150 12.79 15.05 -3.22
C ILE A 150 12.50 13.57 -3.47
N GLY A 151 13.24 13.01 -4.42
CA GLY A 151 13.10 11.62 -4.87
C GLY A 151 13.61 10.62 -3.84
N THR A 152 12.87 10.44 -2.73
CA THR A 152 13.25 9.47 -1.69
C THR A 152 12.91 8.02 -2.04
N GLY A 153 12.56 7.75 -3.30
CA GLY A 153 12.09 6.43 -3.74
C GLY A 153 10.73 6.07 -3.17
N THR A 154 10.58 4.86 -2.66
CA THR A 154 9.31 4.31 -2.16
C THR A 154 8.96 4.79 -0.75
N VAL A 155 7.71 4.53 -0.32
CA VAL A 155 7.20 4.78 1.04
C VAL A 155 8.15 4.20 2.11
N GLY A 156 8.16 4.80 3.32
CA GLY A 156 9.05 4.35 4.39
C GLY A 156 10.46 4.95 4.33
N SER A 157 10.68 5.97 3.51
CA SER A 157 11.97 6.65 3.36
C SER A 157 12.08 7.93 4.18
N ILE A 158 10.95 8.52 4.56
CA ILE A 158 10.87 9.74 5.38
C ILE A 158 10.72 9.36 6.86
N VAL A 159 11.59 9.91 7.70
CA VAL A 159 11.58 9.69 9.16
C VAL A 159 10.64 10.69 9.85
N ASP A 160 10.71 11.98 9.50
CA ASP A 160 9.91 13.05 10.11
C ASP A 160 9.14 13.84 9.03
N TRP A 161 7.94 13.35 8.74
CA TRP A 161 7.00 13.98 7.81
C TRP A 161 6.62 15.41 8.20
N PRO A 162 6.25 15.72 9.46
CA PRO A 162 6.02 17.10 9.88
C PRO A 162 7.20 18.04 9.63
N ALA A 163 8.44 17.60 9.89
CA ALA A 163 9.63 18.42 9.60
C ALA A 163 9.80 18.65 8.10
N LEU A 164 9.60 17.61 7.28
CA LEU A 164 9.64 17.74 5.82
C LEU A 164 8.66 18.80 5.32
N PHE A 165 7.40 18.74 5.76
CA PHE A 165 6.38 19.72 5.32
C PHE A 165 6.68 21.13 5.82
N ARG A 166 7.16 21.31 7.06
CA ARG A 166 7.61 22.63 7.56
C ARG A 166 8.78 23.19 6.74
N GLN A 167 9.75 22.35 6.37
CA GLN A 167 10.88 22.77 5.55
C GLN A 167 10.45 23.12 4.13
N ALA A 168 9.60 22.31 3.51
CA ALA A 168 9.02 22.61 2.20
C ALA A 168 8.24 23.93 2.23
N TYR A 169 7.43 24.16 3.26
CA TYR A 169 6.72 25.42 3.45
C TYR A 169 7.67 26.61 3.55
N LYS A 170 8.76 26.49 4.32
CA LYS A 170 9.78 27.54 4.45
C LYS A 170 10.45 27.86 3.10
N CYS A 171 10.78 26.84 2.31
CA CYS A 171 11.52 26.98 1.06
C CYS A 171 10.67 27.48 -0.12
N LEU A 172 9.37 27.17 -0.13
CA LEU A 172 8.47 27.60 -1.19
C LEU A 172 8.23 29.12 -1.16
N LYS A 173 8.19 29.73 -2.35
CA LYS A 173 7.71 31.11 -2.51
C LYS A 173 6.19 31.17 -2.25
N PRO A 174 5.64 32.31 -1.80
CA PRO A 174 4.20 32.52 -1.78
C PRO A 174 3.56 32.15 -3.12
N GLY A 175 2.45 31.40 -3.09
CA GLY A 175 1.80 30.85 -4.29
C GLY A 175 2.45 29.60 -4.90
N GLY A 176 3.61 29.16 -4.41
CA GLY A 176 4.24 27.90 -4.84
C GLY A 176 3.46 26.67 -4.37
N TYR A 177 3.63 25.55 -5.06
CA TYR A 177 2.95 24.29 -4.75
C TYR A 177 3.91 23.27 -4.16
N ILE A 178 3.36 22.42 -3.29
CA ILE A 178 3.91 21.14 -2.89
C ILE A 178 3.01 20.03 -3.42
N GLU A 179 3.60 18.91 -3.80
CA GLU A 179 2.89 17.70 -4.19
C GLU A 179 3.63 16.49 -3.62
N SER A 180 2.90 15.51 -3.10
CA SER A 180 3.43 14.28 -2.50
C SER A 180 2.68 13.07 -3.07
N TYR A 181 3.44 12.02 -3.39
CA TYR A 181 2.99 10.83 -4.11
C TYR A 181 3.29 9.59 -3.29
N GLU A 182 2.24 8.90 -2.83
CA GLU A 182 2.43 7.80 -1.88
C GLU A 182 1.55 6.61 -2.25
N GLY A 183 2.10 5.41 -2.11
CA GLY A 183 1.40 4.15 -2.28
C GLY A 183 1.20 3.47 -0.93
N SER A 184 0.02 2.91 -0.70
CA SER A 184 -0.25 2.07 0.48
C SER A 184 0.27 0.65 0.23
N PRO A 185 0.95 0.02 1.20
CA PRO A 185 1.32 -1.40 1.11
C PRO A 185 0.11 -2.32 1.33
N VAL A 186 -1.07 -1.81 1.67
CA VAL A 186 -2.27 -2.63 1.90
C VAL A 186 -2.84 -3.10 0.57
N ILE A 187 -2.90 -4.43 0.41
CA ILE A 187 -3.54 -5.10 -0.72
C ILE A 187 -4.90 -5.62 -0.27
N SER A 188 -5.92 -5.34 -1.08
CA SER A 188 -7.31 -5.72 -0.79
C SER A 188 -8.09 -5.99 -2.08
N SER A 189 -9.33 -6.44 -1.95
CA SER A 189 -10.25 -6.68 -3.06
C SER A 189 -11.66 -6.23 -2.69
N ASP A 190 -12.45 -5.76 -3.66
CA ASP A 190 -13.84 -5.39 -3.42
C ASP A 190 -14.79 -6.59 -3.31
N ASP A 191 -14.40 -7.73 -3.91
CA ASP A 191 -15.22 -8.93 -4.02
C ASP A 191 -14.83 -10.03 -3.00
N GLY A 192 -13.91 -9.71 -2.09
CA GLY A 192 -13.42 -10.65 -1.08
C GLY A 192 -12.46 -11.73 -1.60
N SER A 193 -11.96 -11.61 -2.84
CA SER A 193 -10.99 -12.56 -3.41
C SER A 193 -9.60 -12.51 -2.75
N VAL A 194 -9.23 -11.39 -2.14
CA VAL A 194 -8.09 -11.29 -1.19
C VAL A 194 -8.60 -11.67 0.20
N GLN A 195 -8.32 -12.90 0.60
CA GLN A 195 -8.70 -13.44 1.91
C GLN A 195 -7.77 -12.92 2.99
N ASN A 196 -8.27 -12.71 4.21
CA ASN A 196 -7.48 -12.24 5.36
C ASN A 196 -6.37 -13.20 5.81
N THR A 197 -6.39 -14.45 5.31
CA THR A 197 -5.35 -15.46 5.54
C THR A 197 -4.35 -15.55 4.38
N SER A 198 -4.50 -14.75 3.32
CA SER A 198 -3.66 -14.82 2.13
C SER A 198 -2.36 -14.04 2.30
N ALA A 199 -1.32 -14.41 1.55
CA ALA A 199 -0.04 -13.70 1.58
C ALA A 199 -0.19 -12.23 1.14
N MET A 200 -1.05 -11.95 0.16
CA MET A 200 -1.39 -10.58 -0.24
C MET A 200 -1.95 -9.74 0.91
N SER A 201 -2.89 -10.30 1.69
CA SER A 201 -3.48 -9.57 2.82
C SER A 201 -2.45 -9.24 3.92
N GLN A 202 -1.41 -10.07 4.03
CA GLN A 202 -0.36 -9.97 5.05
C GLN A 202 0.76 -9.00 4.64
N TRP A 203 0.85 -8.64 3.36
CA TRP A 203 1.86 -7.73 2.82
C TRP A 203 1.90 -6.40 3.59
N GLY A 204 0.76 -5.73 3.77
CA GLY A 204 0.68 -4.44 4.47
C GLY A 204 1.21 -4.52 5.91
N GLU A 205 0.82 -5.55 6.65
CA GLU A 205 1.20 -5.73 8.06
C GLU A 205 2.70 -5.98 8.25
N ILE A 206 3.34 -6.70 7.31
CA ILE A 206 4.80 -6.88 7.28
C ILE A 206 5.50 -5.50 7.24
N PHE A 207 5.06 -4.61 6.36
CA PHE A 207 5.62 -3.27 6.22
C PHE A 207 5.30 -2.36 7.40
N PHE A 208 4.12 -2.47 7.99
CA PHE A 208 3.76 -1.70 9.18
C PHE A 208 4.62 -2.10 10.39
N GLU A 209 4.79 -3.40 10.65
CA GLU A 209 5.63 -3.88 11.75
C GLU A 209 7.12 -3.58 11.51
N GLY A 210 7.61 -3.80 10.30
CA GLY A 210 8.99 -3.49 9.94
C GLY A 210 9.28 -1.99 10.04
N GLY A 211 8.34 -1.16 9.58
CA GLY A 211 8.38 0.29 9.72
C GLY A 211 8.48 0.76 11.16
N ARG A 212 7.68 0.15 12.06
CA ARG A 212 7.76 0.43 13.51
C ARG A 212 9.16 0.16 14.07
N LYS A 213 9.78 -0.96 13.70
CA LYS A 213 11.16 -1.28 14.12
C LYS A 213 12.21 -0.36 13.50
N LEU A 214 12.01 0.06 12.25
CA LEU A 214 12.89 0.96 11.53
C LEU A 214 12.75 2.43 11.98
N GLY A 215 11.67 2.77 12.69
CA GLY A 215 11.31 4.14 13.05
C GLY A 215 10.85 4.96 11.83
N ARG A 216 10.24 4.32 10.84
CA ARG A 216 9.77 4.94 9.59
C ARG A 216 8.37 4.47 9.25
N SER A 217 7.47 5.39 8.91
CA SER A 217 6.07 5.06 8.65
C SER A 217 5.87 4.51 7.24
N PHE A 218 5.16 3.38 7.16
CA PHE A 218 4.60 2.80 5.94
C PHE A 218 3.08 3.03 5.82
N SER A 219 2.46 3.62 6.83
CA SER A 219 1.01 3.89 6.97
C SER A 219 0.64 5.30 6.50
N VAL A 220 1.37 5.86 5.53
CA VAL A 220 1.27 7.27 5.14
C VAL A 220 -0.16 7.64 4.67
N LEU A 221 -0.81 6.74 3.93
CA LEU A 221 -2.20 6.91 3.47
C LEU A 221 -3.20 6.62 4.59
N GLU A 222 -2.95 5.56 5.36
CA GLU A 222 -3.81 5.07 6.43
C GLU A 222 -3.96 6.09 7.56
N ASP A 223 -2.87 6.76 7.92
CA ASP A 223 -2.84 7.78 8.97
C ASP A 223 -3.14 9.20 8.45
N ASP A 224 -3.34 9.34 7.13
CA ASP A 224 -3.57 10.61 6.43
C ASP A 224 -2.45 11.64 6.66
N VAL A 225 -1.21 11.16 6.64
CA VAL A 225 -0.01 11.95 6.99
C VAL A 225 0.19 13.13 6.04
N GLN A 226 -0.04 12.92 4.75
CA GLN A 226 0.20 13.93 3.72
C GLN A 226 -0.70 15.16 3.94
N LYS A 227 -2.01 14.96 4.01
CA LYS A 227 -2.98 16.04 4.13
C LYS A 227 -2.84 16.77 5.47
N LYS A 228 -2.88 16.04 6.58
CA LYS A 228 -2.71 16.61 7.93
C LYS A 228 -1.38 17.35 8.06
N GLY A 229 -0.30 16.79 7.52
CA GLY A 229 1.02 17.38 7.56
C GLY A 229 1.13 18.68 6.76
N MET A 230 0.55 18.72 5.56
CA MET A 230 0.49 19.94 4.74
C MET A 230 -0.36 21.03 5.41
N GLU A 231 -1.54 20.69 5.92
CA GLU A 231 -2.41 21.63 6.65
C GLU A 231 -1.70 22.19 7.89
N ALA A 232 -1.09 21.33 8.70
CA ALA A 232 -0.37 21.74 9.90
C ALA A 232 0.86 22.63 9.61
N ALA A 233 1.49 22.47 8.44
CA ALA A 233 2.59 23.33 8.01
C ALA A 233 2.14 24.71 7.51
N GLY A 234 0.82 24.91 7.30
CA GLY A 234 0.24 26.18 6.87
C GLY A 234 -0.06 26.26 5.37
N PHE A 235 0.02 25.15 4.64
CA PHE A 235 -0.44 25.12 3.25
C PHE A 235 -1.97 25.28 3.17
N VAL A 236 -2.44 25.86 2.06
CA VAL A 236 -3.85 26.08 1.75
C VAL A 236 -4.23 25.40 0.44
N ASP A 237 -5.52 25.35 0.13
CA ASP A 237 -6.07 24.72 -1.08
C ASP A 237 -5.66 23.25 -1.22
N VAL A 238 -5.60 22.53 -0.10
CA VAL A 238 -5.17 21.12 -0.06
C VAL A 238 -6.17 20.25 -0.81
N SER A 239 -5.67 19.54 -1.82
CA SER A 239 -6.45 18.69 -2.71
C SER A 239 -5.79 17.33 -2.82
N GLU A 240 -6.59 16.29 -3.06
CA GLU A 240 -6.09 14.92 -3.20
C GLU A 240 -6.75 14.19 -4.38
N ARG A 241 -6.04 13.19 -4.88
CA ARG A 241 -6.57 12.19 -5.81
C ARG A 241 -6.13 10.80 -5.36
N ASN A 242 -7.10 9.91 -5.20
CA ASN A 242 -6.87 8.51 -4.89
C ASN A 242 -7.09 7.66 -6.14
N PHE A 243 -6.24 6.67 -6.34
CA PHE A 243 -6.33 5.67 -7.40
C PHE A 243 -6.40 4.28 -6.78
N LYS A 244 -7.30 3.47 -7.33
CA LYS A 244 -7.36 2.02 -7.08
C LYS A 244 -6.51 1.37 -8.16
N VAL A 245 -5.32 0.90 -7.80
CA VAL A 245 -4.36 0.32 -8.75
C VAL A 245 -4.52 -1.19 -8.76
N PRO A 246 -5.06 -1.79 -9.83
CA PRO A 246 -5.20 -3.24 -9.91
C PRO A 246 -3.84 -3.94 -9.86
N ILE A 247 -3.83 -5.17 -9.38
CA ILE A 247 -2.72 -6.10 -9.53
C ILE A 247 -3.17 -7.16 -10.54
N GLY A 248 -2.56 -7.13 -11.73
CA GLY A 248 -2.94 -7.98 -12.85
C GLY A 248 -4.01 -7.37 -13.77
N GLY A 249 -4.44 -8.16 -14.76
CA GLY A 249 -5.28 -7.69 -15.87
C GLY A 249 -6.80 -7.79 -15.69
N TRP A 250 -7.30 -7.76 -14.46
CA TRP A 250 -8.72 -8.03 -14.18
C TRP A 250 -9.67 -6.84 -14.35
N SER A 251 -9.14 -5.60 -14.34
CA SER A 251 -9.97 -4.40 -14.51
C SER A 251 -10.64 -4.38 -15.89
N GLN A 252 -11.87 -3.89 -15.94
CA GLN A 252 -12.60 -3.64 -17.19
C GLN A 252 -12.23 -2.29 -17.83
N ASP A 253 -11.69 -1.36 -17.04
CA ASP A 253 -11.13 -0.11 -17.55
C ASP A 253 -9.78 -0.42 -18.23
N SER A 254 -9.63 -0.03 -19.49
CA SER A 254 -8.46 -0.39 -20.31
C SER A 254 -7.15 0.17 -19.75
N THR A 255 -7.18 1.40 -19.22
CA THR A 255 -5.99 2.05 -18.65
C THR A 255 -5.61 1.40 -17.33
N LEU A 256 -6.58 1.12 -16.47
CA LEU A 256 -6.32 0.42 -15.20
C LEU A 256 -5.92 -1.04 -15.42
N LYS A 257 -6.44 -1.69 -16.47
CA LYS A 257 -6.02 -3.03 -16.86
C LYS A 257 -4.56 -3.06 -17.27
N GLU A 258 -4.16 -2.15 -18.17
CA GLU A 258 -2.78 -2.01 -18.61
C GLU A 258 -1.85 -1.68 -17.42
N ALA A 259 -2.22 -0.68 -16.62
CA ALA A 259 -1.49 -0.32 -15.40
C ALA A 259 -1.34 -1.51 -14.45
N GLY A 260 -2.39 -2.31 -14.27
CA GLY A 260 -2.34 -3.50 -13.40
C GLY A 260 -1.47 -4.63 -13.95
N GLN A 261 -1.40 -4.81 -15.27
CA GLN A 261 -0.50 -5.78 -15.90
C GLN A 261 0.97 -5.34 -15.76
N TYR A 262 1.27 -4.06 -15.96
CA TYR A 262 2.61 -3.53 -15.73
C TYR A 262 3.00 -3.60 -14.25
N PHE A 263 2.09 -3.27 -13.32
CA PHE A 263 2.37 -3.41 -11.90
C PHE A 263 2.63 -4.87 -11.51
N GLN A 264 1.83 -5.81 -12.05
CA GLN A 264 2.06 -7.24 -11.87
C GLN A 264 3.46 -7.66 -12.33
N ALA A 265 3.90 -7.19 -13.50
CA ALA A 265 5.25 -7.44 -13.99
C ALA A 265 6.31 -6.84 -13.05
N ALA A 266 6.13 -5.59 -12.61
CA ALA A 266 7.07 -4.91 -11.72
C ALA A 266 7.22 -5.60 -10.36
N ILE A 267 6.12 -6.01 -9.73
CA ILE A 267 6.20 -6.71 -8.43
C ILE A 267 6.79 -8.10 -8.58
N LEU A 268 6.45 -8.83 -9.66
CA LEU A 268 7.00 -10.16 -9.93
C LEU A 268 8.50 -10.11 -10.27
N GLN A 269 8.95 -9.00 -10.88
CA GLN A 269 10.35 -8.75 -11.20
C GLN A 269 11.21 -8.75 -9.93
N ASP A 270 10.73 -8.18 -8.82
CA ASP A 270 11.56 -8.09 -7.60
C ASP A 270 10.78 -8.12 -6.26
N ILE A 271 10.07 -9.24 -6.02
CA ILE A 271 9.45 -9.51 -4.72
C ILE A 271 10.51 -9.55 -3.61
N GLU A 272 11.64 -10.22 -3.86
CA GLU A 272 12.68 -10.45 -2.86
C GLU A 272 13.37 -9.16 -2.44
N GLY A 273 13.76 -8.29 -3.39
CA GLY A 273 14.39 -7.01 -3.08
C GLY A 273 13.49 -6.07 -2.27
N THR A 274 12.17 -6.15 -2.50
CA THR A 274 11.18 -5.37 -1.75
C THR A 274 10.93 -5.94 -0.34
N LEU A 275 10.93 -7.27 -0.18
CA LEU A 275 10.54 -7.92 1.07
C LEU A 275 11.70 -8.11 2.06
N THR A 276 12.89 -8.47 1.55
CA THR A 276 13.97 -9.07 2.35
C THR A 276 14.42 -8.22 3.51
N PHE A 277 14.70 -6.92 3.28
CA PHE A 277 15.20 -6.06 4.34
C PHE A 277 14.20 -5.92 5.49
N ILE A 278 12.93 -5.71 5.16
CA ILE A 278 11.85 -5.54 6.12
C ILE A 278 11.59 -6.84 6.89
N ALA A 279 11.52 -7.98 6.20
CA ALA A 279 11.33 -9.28 6.84
C ALA A 279 12.50 -9.69 7.74
N ASN A 280 13.75 -9.38 7.35
CA ASN A 280 14.92 -9.58 8.22
C ASN A 280 14.83 -8.75 9.52
N LEU A 281 14.30 -7.52 9.49
CA LEU A 281 14.06 -6.73 10.71
C LEU A 281 13.01 -7.38 11.64
N LEU A 282 12.08 -8.14 11.06
CA LEU A 282 11.11 -8.95 11.81
C LEU A 282 11.71 -10.25 12.33
N GLY A 283 12.94 -10.60 11.94
CA GLY A 283 13.66 -11.79 12.36
C GLY A 283 13.38 -13.03 11.52
N TRP A 284 12.80 -12.86 10.32
CA TRP A 284 12.55 -13.97 9.40
C TRP A 284 13.86 -14.47 8.79
N SER A 285 13.98 -15.78 8.59
CA SER A 285 15.10 -16.38 7.87
C SER A 285 14.95 -16.20 6.36
N LYS A 286 16.04 -16.44 5.59
CA LYS A 286 15.97 -16.41 4.12
C LYS A 286 14.94 -17.45 3.61
N GLU A 287 14.95 -18.65 4.17
CA GLU A 287 14.04 -19.72 3.79
C GLU A 287 12.58 -19.33 4.02
N GLU A 288 12.28 -18.68 5.16
CA GLU A 288 10.93 -18.19 5.46
C GLU A 288 10.48 -17.09 4.50
N ILE A 289 11.39 -16.18 4.14
CA ILE A 289 11.15 -15.12 3.14
C ILE A 289 10.87 -15.72 1.76
N ASP A 290 11.67 -16.70 1.34
CA ASP A 290 11.51 -17.39 0.05
C ASP A 290 10.15 -18.09 -0.02
N VAL A 291 9.74 -18.78 1.05
CA VAL A 291 8.43 -19.46 1.12
C VAL A 291 7.27 -18.47 1.08
N PHE A 292 7.30 -17.40 1.88
CA PHE A 292 6.28 -16.35 1.80
C PHE A 292 6.22 -15.75 0.40
N GLY A 293 7.38 -15.44 -0.19
CA GLY A 293 7.50 -14.93 -1.54
C GLY A 293 6.89 -15.86 -2.60
N ALA A 294 6.98 -17.18 -2.41
CA ALA A 294 6.34 -18.17 -3.28
C ALA A 294 4.81 -18.12 -3.18
N HIS A 295 4.24 -18.06 -1.96
CA HIS A 295 2.80 -17.88 -1.77
C HIS A 295 2.30 -16.58 -2.40
N TYR A 296 2.98 -15.47 -2.13
CA TYR A 296 2.65 -14.16 -2.66
C TYR A 296 2.71 -14.12 -4.21
N ARG A 297 3.77 -14.69 -4.80
CA ARG A 297 3.93 -14.81 -6.26
C ARG A 297 2.78 -15.57 -6.90
N ARG A 298 2.38 -16.70 -6.32
CA ARG A 298 1.25 -17.50 -6.81
C ARG A 298 -0.06 -16.72 -6.75
N GLU A 299 -0.32 -16.04 -5.64
CA GLU A 299 -1.51 -15.18 -5.50
C GLU A 299 -1.51 -14.05 -6.55
N ILE A 300 -0.36 -13.41 -6.80
CA ILE A 300 -0.23 -12.35 -7.81
C ILE A 300 -0.56 -12.88 -9.21
N ARG A 301 -0.14 -14.11 -9.53
CA ARG A 301 -0.41 -14.74 -10.85
C ARG A 301 -1.85 -15.24 -10.99
N SER A 302 -2.61 -15.33 -9.90
CA SER A 302 -3.97 -15.86 -9.93
C SER A 302 -4.91 -14.96 -10.74
N LYS A 303 -5.64 -15.56 -11.67
CA LYS A 303 -6.70 -14.87 -12.45
C LYS A 303 -8.02 -14.78 -11.68
N SER A 304 -8.16 -15.47 -10.55
CA SER A 304 -9.36 -15.43 -9.71
C SER A 304 -9.29 -14.39 -8.59
N ILE A 305 -8.13 -13.74 -8.41
CA ILE A 305 -7.92 -12.72 -7.40
C ILE A 305 -7.98 -11.33 -8.05
N HIS A 306 -8.92 -10.50 -7.62
CA HIS A 306 -9.13 -9.14 -8.10
C HIS A 306 -8.51 -8.12 -7.14
N ALA A 307 -7.23 -8.32 -6.85
CA ALA A 307 -6.49 -7.51 -5.89
C ALA A 307 -6.17 -6.10 -6.42
N TYR A 308 -6.15 -5.14 -5.51
CA TYR A 308 -5.64 -3.79 -5.74
C TYR A 308 -4.93 -3.24 -4.51
N PHE A 309 -4.10 -2.22 -4.72
CA PHE A 309 -3.65 -1.31 -3.66
C PHE A 309 -4.07 0.13 -3.97
N ARG A 310 -3.83 1.04 -3.02
CA ARG A 310 -4.20 2.45 -3.17
C ARG A 310 -2.96 3.31 -3.44
N GLN A 311 -3.02 4.13 -4.48
CA GLN A 311 -2.07 5.22 -4.71
C GLN A 311 -2.76 6.56 -4.42
N ARG A 312 -2.10 7.47 -3.72
CA ARG A 312 -2.59 8.82 -3.43
C ARG A 312 -1.59 9.86 -3.87
N VAL A 313 -2.09 10.93 -4.48
CA VAL A 313 -1.37 12.18 -4.61
C VAL A 313 -2.11 13.27 -3.85
N VAL A 314 -1.37 14.04 -3.06
CA VAL A 314 -1.88 15.22 -2.36
C VAL A 314 -1.06 16.41 -2.82
N TRP A 315 -1.73 17.50 -3.19
CA TRP A 315 -1.07 18.76 -3.50
C TRP A 315 -1.70 19.91 -2.75
N ALA A 316 -0.87 20.91 -2.45
CA ALA A 316 -1.29 22.08 -1.71
C ALA A 316 -0.48 23.30 -2.12
N ARG A 317 -1.00 24.49 -1.84
CA ARG A 317 -0.40 25.76 -2.22
C ARG A 317 0.06 26.53 -0.98
N LYS A 318 1.22 27.17 -1.06
CA LYS A 318 1.59 28.17 -0.06
C LYS A 318 0.73 29.43 -0.24
N PRO A 319 0.19 30.03 0.84
CA PRO A 319 -0.55 31.29 0.76
C PRO A 319 0.16 32.38 -0.05
N LEU A 320 -0.59 33.30 -0.68
CA LEU A 320 -0.02 34.42 -1.44
C LEU A 320 0.56 35.52 -0.55
N THR A 321 0.10 35.55 0.70
CA THR A 321 0.55 36.48 1.75
C THR A 321 0.92 35.64 2.95
N SER A 322 2.14 35.84 3.46
CA SER A 322 2.63 35.20 4.70
C SER A 322 2.39 36.11 5.88
#